data_AF-A0A1G5F3E8-F1
#
_entry.id   AF-A0A1G5F3E8-F1
#
_cell.length_a   1.000
_cell.length_b   1.000
_cell.length_c   1.000
_cell.angle_alpha   90.00
_cell.angle_beta   90.00
_cell.angle_gamma   90.00
#
_symmetry.space_group_name_H-M   'P 1'
#
loop_
_entity.id
_entity.type
_entity.pdbx_description
1 polymer ?
#
loop_
_entity_poly.entity_id
_entity_poly.type
_entity_poly.pdbx_seq_one_letter_code
_entity_poly.pdbx_strand_id
1 'polypeptide(L)' 'MPVKNVIKKTKDMIGKIDPHYDMTNSNMTELYSAYSKYPYELMCYSFKFGYLQGMKAAKAEMKRREKANA' A
#
# COMPACT_ATOMS: atom_id res chain seq x y z
N MET A 1 17.99 3.71 -8.05
CA MET A 1 17.05 4.35 -9.01
C MET A 1 16.92 5.83 -8.65
N PRO A 2 16.92 6.76 -9.62
CA PRO A 2 16.74 8.20 -9.33
C PRO A 2 15.32 8.49 -8.80
N VAL A 3 15.20 9.33 -7.77
CA VAL A 3 13.91 9.72 -7.13
C VAL A 3 12.89 10.23 -8.15
N LYS A 4 13.32 11.03 -9.13
CA LYS A 4 12.46 11.57 -10.20
C LYS A 4 11.75 10.47 -11.01
N ASN A 5 12.42 9.34 -11.24
CA ASN A 5 11.85 8.21 -11.98
C ASN A 5 10.81 7.45 -11.14
N VAL A 6 10.99 7.40 -9.82
CA VAL A 6 10.03 6.76 -8.91
C VAL A 6 8.76 7.61 -8.81
N ILE A 7 8.88 8.93 -8.64
CA ILE A 7 7.72 9.85 -8.56
C ILE A 7 6.86 9.75 -9.82
N LYS A 8 7.48 9.73 -11.02
CA LYS A 8 6.75 9.56 -12.28
C LYS A 8 5.97 8.24 -12.30
N LYS A 9 6.64 7.14 -11.96
CA LYS A 9 5.99 5.81 -11.89
C LYS A 9 4.85 5.78 -10.88
N THR A 10 5.00 6.40 -9.71
CA THR A 10 3.91 6.46 -8.70
C THR A 10 2.68 7.14 -9.27
N LYS A 11 2.84 8.26 -9.99
CA LYS A 11 1.72 8.94 -10.66
C LYS A 11 1.05 8.06 -11.72
N ASP A 12 1.86 7.39 -12.54
CA ASP A 12 1.37 6.52 -13.61
C ASP A 12 0.62 5.27 -13.10
N MET A 13 0.82 4.91 -11.82
CA MET A 13 0.19 3.77 -11.15
C MET A 13 -1.13 4.10 -10.45
N ILE A 14 -1.48 5.38 -10.29
CA ILE A 14 -2.76 5.80 -9.71
C ILE A 14 -3.91 5.17 -10.52
N GLY A 15 -4.83 4.48 -9.83
CA GLY A 15 -5.97 3.78 -10.45
C GLY A 15 -5.63 2.48 -11.19
N LYS A 16 -4.34 2.10 -11.27
CA LYS A 16 -3.89 0.82 -11.86
C LYS A 16 -3.48 -0.20 -10.80
N ILE A 17 -3.19 0.27 -9.59
CA ILE A 17 -3.00 -0.61 -8.43
C ILE A 17 -4.35 -1.23 -8.11
N ASP A 18 -4.38 -2.55 -7.97
CA ASP A 18 -5.57 -3.26 -7.53
C ASP A 18 -6.05 -2.64 -6.20
N PRO A 19 -7.31 -2.19 -6.10
CA PRO A 19 -7.84 -1.55 -4.90
C PRO A 19 -7.68 -2.39 -3.61
N HIS A 20 -7.53 -3.72 -3.71
CA HIS A 20 -7.21 -4.57 -2.56
C HIS A 20 -5.81 -4.33 -1.97
N TYR A 21 -4.94 -3.68 -2.72
CA TYR A 21 -3.59 -3.28 -2.33
C TYR A 21 -3.53 -1.79 -1.93
N ASP A 22 -4.62 -1.04 -2.13
CA ASP A 22 -4.67 0.38 -1.82
C ASP A 22 -5.09 0.63 -0.37
N MET A 23 -4.65 1.77 0.18
CA MET A 23 -5.08 2.19 1.50
C MET A 23 -6.44 2.88 1.39
N THR A 24 -7.39 2.50 2.24
CA THR A 24 -8.68 3.19 2.29
C THR A 24 -8.55 4.55 2.97
N ASN A 25 -9.48 5.47 2.67
CA ASN A 25 -9.58 6.75 3.39
C ASN A 25 -9.66 6.58 4.91
N SER A 26 -10.28 5.51 5.39
CA SER A 26 -10.32 5.19 6.83
C SER A 26 -8.93 4.92 7.38
N ASN A 27 -8.11 4.12 6.68
CA ASN A 27 -6.74 3.83 7.11
C ASN A 27 -5.88 5.10 7.12
N MET A 28 -6.06 5.95 6.11
CA MET A 28 -5.36 7.24 6.04
C MET A 28 -5.78 8.19 7.17
N THR A 29 -7.06 8.22 7.51
CA THR A 29 -7.57 9.05 8.62
C THR A 29 -7.02 8.58 9.96
N GLU A 30 -6.91 7.26 10.15
CA GLU A 30 -6.36 6.65 11.36
C GLU A 30 -4.86 6.93 11.52
N LEU A 31 -4.08 6.75 10.44
CA LEU A 31 -2.66 7.10 10.39
C LEU A 31 -2.44 8.60 10.63
N TYR A 32 -3.24 9.46 9.99
CA TYR A 32 -3.17 10.90 10.18
C TYR A 32 -3.49 11.28 11.62
N SER A 33 -4.53 10.69 12.23
CA SER A 33 -4.87 10.95 13.63
C SER A 33 -3.73 10.57 14.58
N ALA A 34 -3.03 9.45 14.30
CA ALA A 34 -1.93 8.97 15.12
C ALA A 34 -0.62 9.78 14.95
N TYR A 35 -0.34 10.26 13.73
CA TYR A 35 0.97 10.85 13.39
C TYR A 35 0.89 12.26 12.77
N SER A 36 -0.23 12.97 12.87
CA SER A 36 -0.43 14.31 12.25
C SER A 36 0.63 15.34 12.62
N LYS A 37 1.19 15.25 13.83
CA LYS A 37 2.25 16.16 14.31
C LYS A 37 3.65 15.78 13.80
N TYR A 38 3.78 14.63 13.16
CA TYR A 38 5.03 13.98 12.78
C TYR A 38 4.97 13.58 11.29
N PRO A 39 5.09 14.55 10.37
CA PRO A 39 4.81 14.32 8.95
C PRO A 39 5.76 13.31 8.30
N TYR A 40 7.01 13.21 8.74
CA TYR A 40 7.95 12.22 8.22
C TYR A 40 7.60 10.81 8.67
N GLU A 41 7.25 10.65 9.93
CA GLU A 41 6.78 9.40 10.52
C GLU A 41 5.48 8.96 9.85
N LEU A 42 4.53 9.88 9.65
CA LEU A 42 3.30 9.63 8.91
C LEU A 42 3.59 9.04 7.53
N MET A 43 4.51 9.64 6.76
CA MET A 43 4.91 9.11 5.45
C MET A 43 5.53 7.71 5.56
N CYS A 44 6.44 7.50 6.52
CA CYS A 44 7.08 6.21 6.73
C CYS A 44 6.08 5.11 7.14
N TYR A 45 5.14 5.41 8.03
CA TYR A 45 4.11 4.48 8.46
C TYR A 45 3.08 4.19 7.36
N SER A 46 2.72 5.20 6.56
CA SER A 46 1.86 5.02 5.38
C SER A 46 2.48 4.03 4.38
N PHE A 47 3.78 4.17 4.11
CA PHE A 47 4.49 3.22 3.25
C PHE A 47 4.52 1.80 3.84
N LYS A 48 4.83 1.65 5.14
CA LYS A 48 4.84 0.35 5.82
C LYS A 48 3.46 -0.31 5.81
N PHE A 49 2.40 0.47 6.00
CA PHE A 49 1.03 -0.03 5.95
C PHE A 49 0.73 -0.61 4.56
N GLY A 50 1.00 0.16 3.49
CA GLY A 50 0.82 -0.33 2.12
C GLY A 50 1.60 -1.60 1.82
N TYR A 51 2.87 -1.69 2.26
CA TYR A 51 3.68 -2.90 2.13
C TYR A 51 3.05 -4.12 2.81
N LEU A 52 2.58 -3.97 4.05
CA LEU A 52 1.93 -5.04 4.81
C LEU A 52 0.61 -5.50 4.16
N GLN A 53 -0.18 -4.58 3.60
CA GLN A 53 -1.40 -4.93 2.86
C GLN A 53 -1.05 -5.72 1.60
N GLY A 54 -0.05 -5.28 0.84
CA GLY A 54 0.41 -5.99 -0.35
C GLY A 54 0.90 -7.41 -0.05
N MET A 55 1.62 -7.61 1.06
CA MET A 55 2.01 -8.95 1.52
C MET A 55 0.80 -9.83 1.84
N LYS A 56 -0.23 -9.28 2.50
CA LYS A 56 -1.46 -10.02 2.82
C LYS A 56 -2.21 -10.42 1.56
N ALA A 57 -2.36 -9.50 0.61
CA ALA A 57 -3.04 -9.74 -0.65
C ALA A 57 -2.30 -10.80 -1.49
N ALA A 58 -0.96 -10.71 -1.60
CA ALA A 58 -0.15 -11.72 -2.26
C ALA A 58 -0.30 -13.12 -1.61
N LYS A 59 -0.28 -13.19 -0.27
CA LYS A 59 -0.49 -14.44 0.46
C LYS A 59 -1.90 -15.00 0.26
N ALA A 60 -2.92 -14.14 0.18
CA ALA A 60 -4.29 -14.56 -0.10
C ALA A 60 -4.42 -15.15 -1.51
N GLU A 61 -3.80 -14.50 -2.51
CA GLU A 61 -3.77 -14.99 -3.89
C GLU A 61 -3.07 -16.35 -4.01
N MET A 62 -1.93 -16.54 -3.34
CA MET A 62 -1.26 -17.86 -3.28
C MET A 62 -2.19 -18.95 -2.75
N LYS A 63 -2.88 -18.69 -1.63
CA LYS A 63 -3.85 -19.64 -1.06
C LYS A 63 -5.02 -19.92 -1.98
N ARG A 64 -5.50 -18.93 -2.75
CA ARG A 64 -6.58 -19.13 -3.74
C ARG A 64 -6.10 -20.05 -4.86
N ARG A 65 -4.88 -19.86 -5.35
CA ARG A 65 -4.28 -20.71 -6.39
C ARG A 65 -4.06 -22.15 -5.92
N GLU A 66 -3.55 -22.33 -4.70
CA GLU A 66 -3.41 -23.66 -4.09
C GLU A 66 -4.75 -24.40 -4.01
N LYS A 67 -5.83 -23.70 -3.61
CA LYS A 67 -7.17 -24.28 -3.59
C LYS A 67 -7.78 -24.54 -4.97
N ALA A 68 -7.42 -23.76 -5.98
CA ALA A 68 -7.93 -23.94 -7.34
C ALA A 68 -7.23 -25.10 -8.08
N ASN A 69 -6.03 -25.46 -7.66
CA ASN A 69 -5.22 -26.55 -8.23
C ASN A 69 -5.34 -27.87 -7.46
N ALA A 70 -6.10 -27.89 -6.35
CA ALA A 70 -6.41 -29.06 -5.54
C ALA A 70 -7.79 -29.60 -5.88
#